data_AF-A0A523RPU8-F1
#
_entry.id   AF-A0A523RPU8-F1
#
_cell.length_a   1.000
_cell.length_b   1.000
_cell.length_c   1.000
_cell.angle_alpha   90.00
_cell.angle_beta   90.00
_cell.angle_gamma   90.00
#
_symmetry.space_group_name_H-M   'P 1'
#
loop_
_entity.id
_entity.type
_entity.pdbx_description
1 polymer ?
#
loop_
_entity_poly.entity_id
_entity_poly.type
_entity_poly.pdbx_seq_one_letter_code
_entity_poly.pdbx_strand_id
1 'polypeptide(L)'
;MAVYFQKREVVVPGQLLAEGRYRSSFGTYDEEGKIFSSLVGLAELRGNTVKVVALEGTYMPKEGDLVIATINIVAGNNWKVDIGGPYGASLHANNALRRPYSDDISEYMDIGDVISAEVIAFDRNSGPFLGMKARGLTVLTDGMVLDVSPAKIPRIIGRSGSMINMINDHLKIDTIVGQNGRIWIRAPSTEILRLAIKAFRTIEAQAHTSRLTDRISSMLLEELEKIKGSVDKKEEVEDAAESTETEPEPEPELDAKAEPEPEPESKTDSEEKSEPETPPEEKETAVEVVAKKDEEKEEPTEEVSEK
;
A
#
# COMPACT_ATOMS: atom_id res chain seq x y z
N MET A 1 19.79 -13.30 -37.67
CA MET A 1 18.72 -12.95 -36.72
C MET A 1 17.88 -14.20 -36.55
N ALA A 2 17.96 -14.82 -35.39
CA ALA A 2 17.19 -16.02 -35.09
C ALA A 2 16.50 -15.84 -33.74
N VAL A 3 15.29 -16.36 -33.62
CA VAL A 3 14.50 -16.39 -32.39
C VAL A 3 14.23 -17.86 -32.08
N TYR A 4 14.51 -18.26 -30.86
CA TYR A 4 14.51 -19.66 -30.42
C TYR A 4 13.31 -20.02 -29.54
N PHE A 5 12.33 -19.12 -29.39
CA PHE A 5 11.13 -19.34 -28.58
C PHE A 5 9.85 -19.04 -29.37
N GLN A 6 8.77 -19.71 -28.99
CA GLN A 6 7.42 -19.42 -29.49
C GLN A 6 6.75 -18.32 -28.65
N LYS A 7 5.80 -17.59 -29.25
CA LYS A 7 5.10 -16.50 -28.57
C LYS A 7 4.38 -17.01 -27.32
N ARG A 8 4.74 -16.47 -26.14
CA ARG A 8 4.21 -16.87 -24.81
C ARG A 8 4.61 -18.29 -24.38
N GLU A 9 5.75 -18.77 -24.84
CA GLU A 9 6.38 -19.98 -24.30
C GLU A 9 6.91 -19.72 -22.88
N VAL A 10 6.83 -20.74 -22.03
CA VAL A 10 7.41 -20.71 -20.69
C VAL A 10 8.92 -20.94 -20.84
N VAL A 11 9.71 -20.01 -20.33
CA VAL A 11 11.17 -20.05 -20.39
C VAL A 11 11.78 -20.14 -19.00
N VAL A 12 12.99 -20.68 -18.95
CA VAL A 12 13.78 -20.82 -17.72
C VAL A 12 15.04 -19.94 -17.77
N PRO A 13 15.58 -19.55 -16.60
CA PRO A 13 16.86 -18.84 -16.53
C PRO A 13 17.97 -19.60 -17.27
N GLY A 14 18.78 -18.88 -18.05
CA GLY A 14 19.85 -19.44 -18.88
C GLY A 14 19.40 -19.96 -20.25
N GLN A 15 18.10 -19.97 -20.56
CA GLN A 15 17.60 -20.36 -21.88
C GLN A 15 17.92 -19.28 -22.93
N LEU A 16 18.45 -19.70 -24.07
CA LEU A 16 18.69 -18.84 -25.23
C LEU A 16 17.36 -18.43 -25.87
N LEU A 17 17.12 -17.13 -26.00
CA LEU A 17 15.89 -16.58 -26.57
C LEU A 17 16.09 -16.08 -27.99
N ALA A 18 17.14 -15.30 -28.23
CA ALA A 18 17.37 -14.70 -29.54
C ALA A 18 18.86 -14.44 -29.80
N GLU A 19 19.24 -14.46 -31.08
CA GLU A 19 20.59 -14.14 -31.54
C GLU A 19 20.56 -13.08 -32.65
N GLY A 20 21.48 -12.10 -32.54
CA GLY A 20 21.67 -11.03 -33.51
C GLY A 20 21.22 -9.67 -33.00
N ARG A 21 20.65 -8.82 -33.87
CA ARG A 21 20.34 -7.42 -33.57
C ARG A 21 19.07 -7.23 -32.72
N TYR A 22 18.81 -8.08 -31.73
CA TYR A 22 17.70 -7.90 -30.80
C TYR A 22 18.15 -7.07 -29.59
N ARG A 23 17.19 -6.39 -28.93
CA ARG A 23 17.44 -5.68 -27.67
C ARG A 23 16.92 -6.49 -26.49
N SER A 24 17.76 -6.63 -25.47
CA SER A 24 17.34 -7.14 -24.16
C SER A 24 16.44 -6.12 -23.46
N SER A 25 15.60 -6.61 -22.57
CA SER A 25 14.65 -5.83 -21.79
C SER A 25 14.49 -6.47 -20.42
N PHE A 26 13.38 -6.18 -19.73
CA PHE A 26 13.11 -6.76 -18.43
C PHE A 26 13.09 -8.30 -18.48
N GLY A 27 13.81 -8.92 -17.54
CA GLY A 27 13.90 -10.37 -17.40
C GLY A 27 14.83 -11.07 -18.40
N THR A 28 15.62 -10.31 -19.17
CA THR A 28 16.62 -10.85 -20.08
C THR A 28 17.97 -10.18 -19.88
N TYR A 29 19.03 -10.86 -20.28
CA TYR A 29 20.39 -10.32 -20.32
C TYR A 29 21.05 -10.65 -21.66
N ASP A 30 22.00 -9.82 -22.06
CA ASP A 30 22.80 -10.00 -23.28
C ASP A 30 24.18 -10.49 -22.89
N GLU A 31 24.64 -11.55 -23.54
CA GLU A 31 25.97 -12.12 -23.39
C GLU A 31 26.48 -12.50 -24.79
N GLU A 32 27.59 -11.87 -25.21
CA GLU A 32 28.24 -12.10 -26.52
C GLU A 32 27.31 -11.96 -27.75
N GLY A 33 26.29 -11.09 -27.70
CA GLY A 33 25.35 -10.90 -28.81
C GLY A 33 24.23 -11.96 -28.87
N LYS A 34 24.08 -12.71 -27.78
CA LYS A 34 23.01 -13.67 -27.52
C LYS A 34 22.19 -13.20 -26.34
N ILE A 35 20.87 -13.28 -26.48
CA ILE A 35 19.95 -12.89 -25.42
C ILE A 35 19.48 -14.14 -24.68
N PHE A 36 19.69 -14.15 -23.38
CA PHE A 36 19.27 -15.22 -22.48
C PHE A 36 18.19 -14.73 -21.52
N SER A 37 17.38 -15.66 -20.99
CA SER A 37 16.44 -15.37 -19.92
C SER A 37 17.13 -15.33 -18.56
N SER A 38 16.85 -14.33 -17.71
CA SER A 38 17.26 -14.34 -16.30
C SER A 38 16.18 -14.83 -15.35
N LEU A 39 14.94 -14.93 -15.81
CA LEU A 39 13.77 -15.24 -15.00
C LEU A 39 12.99 -16.45 -15.54
N VAL A 40 12.23 -17.10 -14.67
CA VAL A 40 11.19 -18.05 -15.10
C VAL A 40 9.95 -17.25 -15.50
N GLY A 41 9.52 -17.37 -16.76
CA GLY A 41 8.53 -16.45 -17.28
C GLY A 41 7.96 -16.82 -18.64
N LEU A 42 7.08 -15.97 -19.15
CA LEU A 42 6.57 -16.03 -20.52
C LEU A 42 7.40 -15.11 -21.40
N ALA A 43 8.06 -15.67 -22.41
CA ALA A 43 8.83 -14.88 -23.37
C ALA A 43 7.91 -14.20 -24.41
N GLU A 44 8.12 -12.91 -24.61
CA GLU A 44 7.40 -12.09 -25.58
C GLU A 44 8.40 -11.26 -26.42
N LEU A 45 8.28 -11.37 -27.74
CA LEU A 45 8.96 -10.51 -28.69
C LEU A 45 8.04 -9.37 -29.11
N ARG A 46 8.41 -8.12 -28.84
CA ARG A 46 7.72 -6.93 -29.34
C ARG A 46 8.64 -6.14 -30.25
N GLY A 47 8.37 -6.21 -31.55
CA GLY A 47 9.21 -5.60 -32.57
C GLY A 47 10.61 -6.21 -32.53
N ASN A 48 11.57 -5.46 -32.00
CA ASN A 48 12.97 -5.88 -31.87
C ASN A 48 13.43 -6.07 -30.41
N THR A 49 12.50 -6.03 -29.46
CA THR A 49 12.80 -6.10 -28.02
C THR A 49 12.27 -7.41 -27.46
N VAL A 50 13.14 -8.17 -26.80
CA VAL A 50 12.81 -9.44 -26.12
C VAL A 50 12.57 -9.16 -24.65
N LYS A 51 11.36 -9.45 -24.17
CA LYS A 51 10.97 -9.32 -22.77
C LYS A 51 10.52 -10.66 -22.22
N VAL A 52 10.84 -10.93 -20.96
CA VAL A 52 10.29 -12.06 -20.22
C VAL A 52 9.35 -11.51 -19.14
N VAL A 53 8.09 -11.93 -19.16
CA VAL A 53 7.12 -11.62 -18.11
C VAL A 53 7.25 -12.71 -17.05
N ALA A 54 7.76 -12.35 -15.88
CA ALA A 54 7.95 -13.28 -14.77
C ALA A 54 6.61 -13.92 -14.37
N LEU A 55 6.62 -15.21 -14.02
CA LEU A 55 5.45 -15.88 -13.43
C LEU A 55 5.28 -15.52 -11.95
N GLU A 56 6.40 -15.36 -11.25
CA GLU A 56 6.49 -14.94 -9.86
C GLU A 56 7.66 -13.97 -9.69
N GLY A 57 7.58 -13.10 -8.68
CA GLY A 57 8.64 -12.17 -8.36
C GLY A 57 8.18 -11.00 -7.51
N THR A 58 9.15 -10.28 -6.96
CA THR A 58 8.94 -9.05 -6.20
C THR A 58 8.77 -7.86 -7.15
N TYR A 59 8.06 -6.84 -6.68
CA TYR A 59 7.92 -5.58 -7.40
C TYR A 59 9.27 -4.87 -7.52
N MET A 60 9.61 -4.45 -8.74
CA MET A 60 10.77 -3.62 -9.02
C MET A 60 10.26 -2.25 -9.51
N PRO A 61 10.52 -1.15 -8.76
CA PRO A 61 9.99 0.16 -9.09
C PRO A 61 10.43 0.66 -10.47
N LYS A 62 9.51 1.33 -11.17
CA LYS A 62 9.78 2.06 -12.40
C LYS A 62 9.13 3.42 -12.34
N GLU A 63 9.76 4.39 -12.99
CA GLU A 63 9.24 5.74 -13.11
C GLU A 63 7.87 5.72 -13.80
N GLY A 64 6.90 6.43 -13.22
CA GLY A 64 5.51 6.49 -13.67
C GLY A 64 4.61 5.36 -13.17
N ASP A 65 5.12 4.42 -12.36
CA ASP A 65 4.28 3.39 -11.76
C ASP A 65 3.40 3.97 -10.64
N LEU A 66 2.10 3.69 -10.71
CA LEU A 66 1.17 3.89 -9.59
C LEU A 66 1.38 2.78 -8.55
N VAL A 67 1.57 3.15 -7.28
CA VAL A 67 1.79 2.22 -6.16
C VAL A 67 0.88 2.57 -4.98
N ILE A 68 0.48 1.55 -4.23
CA ILE A 68 -0.21 1.72 -2.94
C ILE A 68 0.79 1.40 -1.84
N ALA A 69 0.99 2.33 -0.92
CA ALA A 69 2.10 2.30 0.01
C ALA A 69 1.62 2.62 1.43
N THR A 70 2.35 2.16 2.44
CA THR A 70 2.02 2.37 3.85
C THR A 70 3.12 3.20 4.51
N ILE A 71 2.74 4.22 5.29
CA ILE A 71 3.70 5.09 5.96
C ILE A 71 4.29 4.35 7.15
N ASN A 72 5.61 4.21 7.17
CA ASN A 72 6.33 3.55 8.26
C ASN A 72 6.80 4.55 9.32
N ILE A 73 7.42 5.65 8.88
CA ILE A 73 8.06 6.63 9.77
C ILE A 73 7.91 8.02 9.16
N VAL A 74 7.57 9.00 10.00
CA VAL A 74 7.63 10.43 9.68
C VAL A 74 8.98 10.98 10.17
N ALA A 75 9.75 11.60 9.29
CA ALA A 75 11.09 12.12 9.60
C ALA A 75 11.28 13.55 9.06
N GLY A 76 11.03 14.55 9.90
CA GLY A 76 11.14 15.96 9.53
C GLY A 76 10.17 16.29 8.40
N ASN A 77 10.68 16.65 7.22
CA ASN A 77 9.88 16.98 6.02
C ASN A 77 9.72 15.80 5.02
N ASN A 78 10.01 14.58 5.45
CA ASN A 78 10.02 13.40 4.61
C ASN A 78 9.31 12.22 5.29
N TRP A 79 8.43 11.53 4.56
CA TRP A 79 7.85 10.26 4.99
C TRP A 79 8.65 9.11 4.41
N LYS A 80 9.02 8.14 5.26
CA LYS A 80 9.51 6.84 4.81
C LYS A 80 8.31 5.92 4.64
N VAL A 81 8.18 5.36 3.44
CA VAL A 81 7.00 4.62 3.02
C VAL A 81 7.41 3.23 2.55
N ASP A 82 6.63 2.22 2.95
CA ASP A 82 6.76 0.86 2.45
C ASP A 82 5.93 0.66 1.19
N ILE A 83 6.56 0.13 0.15
CA ILE A 83 5.93 -0.23 -1.13
C ILE A 83 5.89 -1.74 -1.37
N GLY A 84 6.35 -2.59 -0.43
CA GLY A 84 6.39 -4.05 -0.60
C GLY A 84 7.46 -4.54 -1.59
N GLY A 85 8.45 -3.70 -1.90
CA GLY A 85 9.62 -4.03 -2.72
C GLY A 85 10.88 -4.26 -1.86
N PRO A 86 12.02 -4.57 -2.49
CA PRO A 86 13.29 -4.70 -1.76
C PRO A 86 13.85 -3.35 -1.27
N TYR A 87 13.34 -2.24 -1.80
CA TYR A 87 13.76 -0.89 -1.43
C TYR A 87 12.63 -0.15 -0.70
N GLY A 88 12.97 0.52 0.41
CA GLY A 88 12.06 1.47 1.05
C GLY A 88 11.93 2.74 0.21
N ALA A 89 10.74 3.33 0.18
CA ALA A 89 10.46 4.52 -0.59
C ALA A 89 10.50 5.78 0.29
N SER A 90 10.73 6.93 -0.33
CA SER A 90 10.67 8.23 0.34
C SER A 90 9.69 9.17 -0.36
N LEU A 91 8.91 9.90 0.44
CA LEU A 91 7.94 10.88 -0.03
C LEU A 91 8.23 12.21 0.65
N HIS A 92 8.66 13.20 -0.13
CA HIS A 92 8.95 14.53 0.40
C HIS A 92 7.67 15.38 0.49
N ALA A 93 7.51 16.18 1.55
CA ALA A 93 6.38 17.11 1.75
C ALA A 93 6.02 17.94 0.51
N ASN A 94 7.02 18.60 -0.10
CA ASN A 94 6.87 19.31 -1.37
C ASN A 94 6.24 18.52 -2.52
N ASN A 95 6.36 17.19 -2.55
CA ASN A 95 5.82 16.32 -3.61
C ASN A 95 4.48 15.68 -3.23
N ALA A 96 4.09 15.74 -1.96
CA ALA A 96 2.80 15.28 -1.49
C ALA A 96 1.77 16.42 -1.38
N LEU A 97 2.17 17.54 -0.78
CA LEU A 97 1.29 18.64 -0.39
C LEU A 97 1.45 19.85 -1.33
N ARG A 98 0.36 20.61 -1.49
CA ARG A 98 0.40 21.92 -2.15
C ARG A 98 0.73 22.98 -1.10
N ARG A 99 1.64 23.89 -1.42
CA ARG A 99 2.00 25.00 -0.52
C ARG A 99 0.86 26.03 -0.43
N PRO A 100 0.68 26.68 0.74
CA PRO A 100 1.41 26.49 2.00
C PRO A 100 0.91 25.25 2.78
N TYR A 101 1.81 24.58 3.51
CA TYR A 101 1.52 23.47 4.43
C TYR A 101 2.19 23.73 5.79
N SER A 102 1.67 23.12 6.87
CA SER A 102 2.19 23.26 8.24
C SER A 102 3.64 22.76 8.36
N ASP A 103 4.38 23.28 9.33
CA ASP A 103 5.74 22.78 9.62
C ASP A 103 5.70 21.36 10.19
N ASP A 104 4.61 20.98 10.86
CA ASP A 104 4.37 19.58 11.25
C ASP A 104 3.63 18.83 10.15
N ILE A 105 4.35 17.94 9.47
CA ILE A 105 3.79 17.14 8.38
C ILE A 105 2.98 15.95 8.89
N SER A 106 3.14 15.58 10.16
CA SER A 106 2.45 14.44 10.80
C SER A 106 0.94 14.66 10.86
N GLU A 107 0.50 15.92 10.88
CA GLU A 107 -0.93 16.29 10.87
C GLU A 107 -1.67 15.84 9.60
N TYR A 108 -0.94 15.65 8.50
CA TYR A 108 -1.54 15.27 7.22
C TYR A 108 -1.54 13.75 6.99
N MET A 109 -0.52 13.09 7.49
CA MET A 109 -0.19 11.70 7.18
C MET A 109 0.68 11.16 8.31
N ASP A 110 0.14 10.19 9.04
CA ASP A 110 0.79 9.56 10.19
C ASP A 110 1.21 8.12 9.90
N ILE A 111 1.94 7.52 10.82
CA ILE A 111 2.40 6.14 10.77
C ILE A 111 1.20 5.20 10.67
N GLY A 112 1.25 4.29 9.70
CA GLY A 112 0.20 3.31 9.43
C GLY A 112 -0.80 3.75 8.35
N ASP A 113 -0.80 5.02 7.95
CA ASP A 113 -1.66 5.48 6.86
C ASP A 113 -1.28 4.84 5.53
N VAL A 114 -2.32 4.54 4.73
CA VAL A 114 -2.16 3.98 3.39
C VAL A 114 -2.39 5.07 2.36
N ILE A 115 -1.48 5.19 1.40
CA ILE A 115 -1.50 6.22 0.37
C ILE A 115 -1.43 5.60 -1.02
N SER A 116 -2.07 6.24 -2.00
CA SER A 116 -1.78 6.03 -3.41
C SER A 116 -0.77 7.09 -3.87
N ALA A 117 0.35 6.63 -4.43
CA ALA A 117 1.42 7.49 -4.89
C ALA A 117 1.97 7.01 -6.24
N GLU A 118 2.67 7.90 -6.95
CA GLU A 118 3.37 7.58 -8.19
C GLU A 118 4.88 7.63 -7.95
N VAL A 119 5.61 6.71 -8.57
CA VAL A 119 7.08 6.72 -8.56
C VAL A 119 7.58 7.81 -9.50
N ILE A 120 8.13 8.90 -8.95
CA ILE A 120 8.70 10.01 -9.74
C ILE A 120 10.07 9.62 -10.30
N ALA A 121 10.92 9.07 -9.45
CA ALA A 121 12.29 8.71 -9.77
C ALA A 121 12.68 7.45 -9.01
N PHE A 122 13.55 6.64 -9.61
CA PHE A 122 14.07 5.46 -8.94
C PHE A 122 15.59 5.39 -9.06
N ASP A 123 16.26 5.42 -7.91
CA ASP A 123 17.68 5.14 -7.81
C ASP A 123 17.91 3.86 -6.98
N ARG A 124 18.90 3.04 -7.38
CA ARG A 124 19.21 1.78 -6.69
C ARG A 124 19.86 2.00 -5.33
N ASN A 125 20.56 3.13 -5.15
CA ASN A 125 21.24 3.43 -3.90
C ASN A 125 20.29 4.12 -2.91
N SER A 126 19.56 5.15 -3.36
CA SER A 126 18.65 5.90 -2.49
C SER A 126 17.25 5.29 -2.37
N GLY A 127 16.88 4.37 -3.25
CA GLY A 127 15.52 3.84 -3.35
C GLY A 127 14.58 4.74 -4.19
N PRO A 128 13.30 4.35 -4.31
CA PRO A 128 12.30 5.11 -5.06
C PRO A 128 11.86 6.39 -4.33
N PHE A 129 11.71 7.45 -5.12
CA PHE A 129 11.09 8.71 -4.72
C PHE A 129 9.65 8.76 -5.20
N LEU A 130 8.73 9.01 -4.28
CA LEU A 130 7.29 9.07 -4.55
C LEU A 130 6.79 10.51 -4.69
N GLY A 131 5.64 10.65 -5.34
CA GLY A 131 4.86 11.87 -5.38
C GLY A 131 3.37 11.62 -5.35
N MET A 132 2.61 12.61 -4.86
CA MET A 132 1.14 12.58 -4.81
C MET A 132 0.49 13.74 -5.58
N LYS A 133 1.25 14.48 -6.37
CA LYS A 133 0.73 15.62 -7.15
C LYS A 133 -0.15 15.22 -8.34
N ALA A 134 -0.02 13.98 -8.82
CA ALA A 134 -0.79 13.51 -9.97
C ALA A 134 -2.26 13.31 -9.62
N ARG A 135 -3.11 13.29 -10.65
CA ARG A 135 -4.56 13.21 -10.48
C ARG A 135 -4.94 11.80 -10.00
N GLY A 136 -5.73 11.72 -8.93
CA GLY A 136 -6.21 10.45 -8.35
C GLY A 136 -5.30 9.86 -7.27
N LEU A 137 -4.22 10.56 -6.91
CA LEU A 137 -3.36 10.21 -5.79
C LEU A 137 -3.90 10.86 -4.51
N THR A 138 -4.25 10.04 -3.52
CA THR A 138 -4.84 10.48 -2.26
C THR A 138 -4.42 9.55 -1.13
N VAL A 139 -4.64 10.01 0.10
CA VAL A 139 -4.70 9.10 1.24
C VAL A 139 -5.93 8.21 1.07
N LEU A 140 -5.76 6.91 1.31
CA LEU A 140 -6.79 5.89 1.09
C LEU A 140 -7.48 5.59 2.42
N THR A 141 -8.54 6.33 2.71
CA THR A 141 -9.42 6.11 3.87
C THR A 141 -10.53 5.11 3.50
N ASP A 142 -11.08 4.38 4.49
CA ASP A 142 -12.27 3.53 4.34
C ASP A 142 -12.20 2.52 3.17
N GLY A 143 -11.39 1.48 3.35
CA GLY A 143 -11.30 0.37 2.42
C GLY A 143 -10.37 -0.73 2.94
N MET A 144 -10.18 -1.76 2.13
CA MET A 144 -9.28 -2.87 2.46
C MET A 144 -8.17 -2.96 1.41
N VAL A 145 -6.95 -3.18 1.88
CA VAL A 145 -5.80 -3.48 1.02
C VAL A 145 -5.66 -4.99 0.92
N LEU A 146 -5.58 -5.48 -0.31
CA LEU A 146 -5.29 -6.87 -0.66
C LEU A 146 -3.91 -6.96 -1.28
N ASP A 147 -3.05 -7.77 -0.68
CA ASP A 147 -1.74 -8.11 -1.25
C ASP A 147 -1.89 -9.25 -2.27
N VAL A 148 -1.27 -9.06 -3.43
CA VAL A 148 -1.24 -9.99 -4.56
C VAL A 148 0.15 -9.99 -5.17
N SER A 149 0.56 -11.11 -5.78
CA SER A 149 1.84 -11.16 -6.48
C SER A 149 1.93 -10.09 -7.59
N PRO A 150 2.97 -9.22 -7.58
CA PRO A 150 3.14 -8.17 -8.58
C PRO A 150 3.18 -8.67 -10.02
N ALA A 151 3.71 -9.88 -10.23
CA ALA A 151 3.74 -10.55 -11.53
C ALA A 151 2.35 -10.76 -12.14
N LYS A 152 1.31 -10.85 -11.31
CA LYS A 152 -0.07 -11.16 -11.71
C LYS A 152 -0.93 -9.91 -11.93
N ILE A 153 -0.45 -8.72 -11.58
CA ILE A 153 -1.20 -7.46 -11.76
C ILE A 153 -1.61 -7.19 -13.22
N PRO A 154 -0.73 -7.32 -14.22
CA PRO A 154 -1.13 -7.11 -15.62
C PRO A 154 -2.27 -8.03 -16.04
N ARG A 155 -2.37 -9.21 -15.42
CA ARG A 155 -3.45 -10.16 -15.66
C ARG A 155 -4.74 -9.74 -14.97
N ILE A 156 -4.67 -9.23 -13.74
CA ILE A 156 -5.82 -8.72 -12.98
C ILE A 156 -6.44 -7.49 -13.66
N ILE A 157 -5.61 -6.57 -14.16
CA ILE A 157 -6.08 -5.41 -14.95
C ILE A 157 -6.79 -5.89 -16.22
N GLY A 158 -6.22 -6.91 -16.89
CA GLY A 158 -6.72 -7.40 -18.16
C GLY A 158 -6.35 -6.48 -19.33
N ARG A 159 -6.78 -6.84 -20.54
CA ARG A 159 -6.49 -6.04 -21.73
C ARG A 159 -7.25 -4.73 -21.65
N SER A 160 -6.53 -3.61 -21.63
CA SER A 160 -7.11 -2.26 -21.53
C SER A 160 -8.01 -2.06 -20.29
N GLY A 161 -7.75 -2.75 -19.19
CA GLY A 161 -8.56 -2.63 -17.96
C GLY A 161 -9.87 -3.42 -17.98
N SER A 162 -10.11 -4.27 -18.98
CA SER A 162 -11.40 -4.96 -19.15
C SER A 162 -11.82 -5.80 -17.94
N MET A 163 -10.85 -6.38 -17.22
CA MET A 163 -11.14 -7.31 -16.11
C MET A 163 -11.49 -6.54 -14.83
N ILE A 164 -10.73 -5.50 -14.49
CA ILE A 164 -11.07 -4.63 -13.35
C ILE A 164 -12.39 -3.91 -13.58
N ASN A 165 -12.59 -3.33 -14.77
CA ASN A 165 -13.83 -2.60 -15.06
C ASN A 165 -15.04 -3.50 -14.94
N MET A 166 -14.96 -4.75 -15.43
CA MET A 166 -16.04 -5.72 -15.26
C MET A 166 -16.32 -6.03 -13.79
N ILE A 167 -15.30 -6.24 -12.95
CA ILE A 167 -15.51 -6.49 -11.52
C ILE A 167 -16.16 -5.26 -10.85
N ASN A 168 -15.68 -4.06 -11.16
CA ASN A 168 -16.21 -2.81 -10.62
C ASN A 168 -17.65 -2.56 -11.08
N ASP A 169 -17.98 -2.87 -12.33
CA ASP A 169 -19.31 -2.69 -12.89
C ASP A 169 -20.32 -3.67 -12.29
N HIS A 170 -19.92 -4.92 -12.03
CA HIS A 170 -20.76 -5.94 -11.43
C HIS A 170 -20.98 -5.73 -9.93
N LEU A 171 -19.92 -5.36 -9.19
CA LEU A 171 -19.96 -5.22 -7.74
C LEU A 171 -20.24 -3.79 -7.26
N LYS A 172 -20.21 -2.80 -8.16
CA LYS A 172 -20.33 -1.36 -7.85
C LYS A 172 -19.35 -0.92 -6.75
N ILE A 173 -18.09 -1.29 -6.94
CA ILE A 173 -16.98 -1.00 -6.02
C ILE A 173 -15.97 -0.05 -6.67
N ASP A 174 -15.26 0.70 -5.83
CA ASP A 174 -14.11 1.49 -6.23
C ASP A 174 -12.83 0.71 -5.92
N THR A 175 -11.98 0.53 -6.91
CA THR A 175 -10.71 -0.19 -6.74
C THR A 175 -9.55 0.59 -7.34
N ILE A 176 -8.43 0.60 -6.63
CA ILE A 176 -7.16 1.13 -7.12
C ILE A 176 -6.16 -0.02 -7.11
N VAL A 177 -5.52 -0.27 -8.25
CA VAL A 177 -4.51 -1.32 -8.41
C VAL A 177 -3.15 -0.68 -8.56
N GLY A 178 -2.30 -0.82 -7.54
CA GLY A 178 -0.89 -0.43 -7.61
C GLY A 178 -0.09 -1.50 -8.35
N GLN A 179 0.97 -1.12 -9.07
CA GLN A 179 1.90 -2.03 -9.74
C GLN A 179 2.72 -2.89 -8.76
N ASN A 180 2.72 -2.51 -7.49
CA ASN A 180 3.49 -3.14 -6.43
C ASN A 180 2.85 -4.37 -5.78
N GLY A 181 1.72 -4.85 -6.31
CA GLY A 181 1.02 -6.02 -5.79
C GLY A 181 -0.13 -5.67 -4.86
N ARG A 182 -0.26 -4.41 -4.45
CA ARG A 182 -1.30 -3.96 -3.53
C ARG A 182 -2.51 -3.45 -4.28
N ILE A 183 -3.68 -3.94 -3.90
CA ILE A 183 -4.97 -3.54 -4.45
C ILE A 183 -5.80 -2.98 -3.32
N TRP A 184 -6.21 -1.73 -3.44
CA TRP A 184 -7.15 -1.13 -2.51
C TRP A 184 -8.57 -1.25 -3.04
N ILE A 185 -9.48 -1.70 -2.18
CA ILE A 185 -10.87 -1.99 -2.50
C ILE A 185 -11.76 -1.26 -1.51
N ARG A 186 -12.65 -0.41 -2.02
CA ARG A 186 -13.75 0.20 -1.26
C ARG A 186 -15.06 -0.36 -1.78
N ALA A 187 -15.83 -0.96 -0.88
CA ALA A 187 -17.12 -1.56 -1.18
C ALA A 187 -18.20 -1.02 -0.23
N PRO A 188 -19.46 -0.92 -0.67
CA PRO A 188 -20.55 -0.41 0.16
C PRO A 188 -21.01 -1.40 1.24
N SER A 189 -20.78 -2.70 1.03
CA SER A 189 -21.15 -3.77 1.97
C SER A 189 -19.99 -4.73 2.19
N THR A 190 -19.92 -5.30 3.40
CA THR A 190 -18.91 -6.31 3.78
C THR A 190 -19.05 -7.60 2.98
N GLU A 191 -20.26 -7.96 2.54
CA GLU A 191 -20.50 -9.15 1.72
C GLU A 191 -19.92 -8.97 0.31
N ILE A 192 -20.12 -7.79 -0.28
CA ILE A 192 -19.55 -7.40 -1.58
C ILE A 192 -18.02 -7.36 -1.49
N LEU A 193 -17.47 -6.81 -0.40
CA LEU A 193 -16.03 -6.80 -0.16
C LEU A 193 -15.44 -8.22 -0.14
N ARG A 194 -16.09 -9.15 0.59
CA ARG A 194 -15.67 -10.56 0.64
C ARG A 194 -15.71 -11.21 -0.74
N LEU A 195 -16.74 -10.93 -1.52
CA LEU A 195 -16.87 -11.45 -2.88
C LEU A 195 -15.77 -10.89 -3.81
N ALA A 196 -15.46 -9.59 -3.71
CA ALA A 196 -14.36 -8.98 -4.45
C ALA A 196 -13.01 -9.63 -4.11
N ILE A 197 -12.70 -9.83 -2.82
CA ILE A 197 -11.47 -10.50 -2.38
C ILE A 197 -11.40 -11.92 -2.92
N LYS A 198 -12.51 -12.68 -2.86
CA LYS A 198 -12.60 -14.03 -3.42
C LYS A 198 -12.32 -14.03 -4.92
N ALA A 199 -12.86 -13.07 -5.66
CA ALA A 199 -12.64 -12.92 -7.10
C ALA A 199 -11.16 -12.64 -7.41
N PHE A 200 -10.54 -11.66 -6.75
CA PHE A 200 -9.12 -11.33 -6.96
C PHE A 200 -8.19 -12.50 -6.64
N ARG A 201 -8.42 -13.23 -5.54
CA ARG A 201 -7.65 -14.44 -5.21
C ARG A 201 -7.85 -15.56 -6.23
N THR A 202 -9.06 -15.72 -6.75
CA THR A 202 -9.35 -16.72 -7.80
C THR A 202 -8.64 -16.36 -9.10
N ILE A 203 -8.62 -15.08 -9.47
CA ILE A 203 -7.86 -14.57 -10.61
C ILE A 203 -6.37 -14.86 -10.44
N GLU A 204 -5.86 -14.63 -9.24
CA GLU A 204 -4.48 -14.86 -8.89
C GLU A 204 -4.08 -16.33 -9.11
N ALA A 205 -4.89 -17.27 -8.61
CA ALA A 205 -4.62 -18.70 -8.72
C ALA A 205 -4.77 -19.21 -10.17
N GLN A 206 -5.72 -18.66 -10.94
CA GLN A 206 -6.06 -19.14 -12.28
C GLN A 206 -5.44 -18.32 -13.42
N ALA A 207 -4.44 -17.47 -13.14
CA ALA A 207 -3.85 -16.53 -14.07
C ALA A 207 -3.32 -17.17 -15.39
N HIS A 208 -2.93 -18.44 -15.35
CA HIS A 208 -2.41 -19.20 -16.50
C HIS A 208 -3.50 -19.68 -17.48
N THR A 209 -4.77 -19.67 -17.07
CA THR A 209 -5.87 -20.25 -17.86
C THR A 209 -6.37 -19.25 -18.91
N SER A 210 -6.82 -19.73 -20.07
CA SER A 210 -7.50 -18.87 -21.06
C SER A 210 -8.98 -18.65 -20.70
N ARG A 211 -9.60 -17.57 -21.23
CA ARG A 211 -11.02 -17.19 -21.01
C ARG A 211 -11.45 -17.06 -19.54
N LEU A 212 -10.54 -16.59 -18.70
CA LEU A 212 -10.78 -16.39 -17.28
C LEU A 212 -11.88 -15.33 -17.02
N THR A 213 -11.96 -14.32 -17.87
CA THR A 213 -12.93 -13.21 -17.81
C THR A 213 -14.36 -13.73 -17.71
N ASP A 214 -14.79 -14.58 -18.65
CA ASP A 214 -16.17 -15.07 -18.70
C ASP A 214 -16.53 -15.92 -17.47
N ARG A 215 -15.58 -16.74 -17.01
CA ARG A 215 -15.79 -17.59 -15.81
C ARG A 215 -16.00 -16.77 -14.55
N ILE A 216 -15.25 -15.68 -14.41
CA ILE A 216 -15.39 -14.79 -13.25
C ILE A 216 -16.72 -14.04 -13.34
N SER A 217 -17.13 -13.58 -14.53
CA SER A 217 -18.44 -12.95 -14.70
C SER A 217 -19.57 -13.87 -14.25
N SER A 218 -19.57 -15.14 -14.70
CA SER A 218 -20.58 -16.13 -14.28
C SER A 218 -20.56 -16.36 -12.77
N MET A 219 -19.37 -16.55 -12.18
CA MET A 219 -19.21 -16.73 -10.74
C MET A 219 -19.75 -15.53 -9.94
N LEU A 220 -19.46 -14.30 -10.38
CA LEU A 220 -19.92 -13.10 -9.70
C LEU A 220 -21.45 -12.96 -9.77
N LEU A 221 -22.06 -13.28 -10.90
CA LEU A 221 -23.51 -13.23 -11.06
C LEU A 221 -24.22 -14.23 -10.13
N GLU A 222 -23.77 -15.49 -10.10
CA GLU A 222 -24.35 -16.52 -9.24
C GLU A 222 -24.25 -16.17 -7.74
N GLU A 223 -23.10 -15.64 -7.30
CA GLU A 223 -22.92 -15.28 -5.89
C GLU A 223 -23.72 -14.03 -5.52
N LEU A 224 -23.89 -13.09 -6.45
CA LEU A 224 -24.69 -11.90 -6.23
C LEU A 224 -26.20 -12.21 -6.16
N GLU A 225 -26.68 -13.20 -6.93
CA GLU A 225 -28.04 -13.72 -6.82
C GLU A 225 -28.31 -14.39 -5.46
N LYS A 226 -27.35 -15.17 -4.95
CA LYS A 226 -27.47 -15.78 -3.62
C LYS A 226 -27.53 -14.75 -2.51
N ILE A 227 -26.75 -13.67 -2.62
CA ILE A 227 -26.77 -12.58 -1.65
C ILE A 227 -28.16 -11.93 -1.64
N LYS A 228 -28.70 -11.57 -2.81
CA LYS A 228 -30.07 -11.02 -2.93
C LYS A 228 -31.12 -11.96 -2.33
N GLY A 229 -31.11 -13.23 -2.72
CA GLY A 229 -32.06 -14.22 -2.20
C GLY A 229 -31.89 -14.56 -0.71
N SER A 230 -30.78 -14.18 -0.09
CA SER A 230 -30.57 -14.30 1.37
C SER A 230 -31.01 -13.05 2.15
N VAL A 231 -31.04 -11.89 1.50
CA VAL A 231 -31.57 -10.63 2.05
C VAL A 231 -33.10 -10.67 2.02
N ASP A 232 -33.69 -11.11 0.91
CA ASP A 232 -35.16 -11.28 0.78
C ASP A 232 -35.71 -12.24 1.85
N LYS A 233 -34.94 -13.26 2.24
CA LYS A 233 -35.30 -14.20 3.32
C LYS A 233 -35.08 -13.67 4.74
N LYS A 234 -34.30 -12.61 4.93
CA LYS A 234 -34.11 -11.98 6.25
C LYS A 234 -35.19 -10.94 6.52
N GLU A 235 -35.59 -10.18 5.51
CA GLU A 235 -36.72 -9.24 5.61
C GLU A 235 -38.04 -9.97 5.95
N GLU A 236 -38.31 -11.14 5.37
CA GLU A 236 -39.49 -11.96 5.72
C GLU A 236 -39.50 -12.48 7.17
N VAL A 237 -38.34 -12.56 7.83
CA VAL A 237 -38.23 -13.05 9.22
C VAL A 237 -38.30 -11.89 10.22
N GLU A 238 -37.84 -10.70 9.84
CA GLU A 238 -37.99 -9.48 10.66
C GLU A 238 -39.44 -8.98 10.66
N ASP A 239 -40.16 -9.00 9.53
CA ASP A 239 -41.60 -8.68 9.47
C ASP A 239 -42.47 -9.68 10.27
N ALA A 240 -42.01 -10.94 10.40
CA ALA A 240 -42.71 -11.93 11.22
C ALA A 240 -42.47 -11.74 12.73
N ALA A 241 -41.35 -11.14 13.13
CA ALA A 241 -41.00 -10.92 14.53
C ALA A 241 -41.66 -9.65 15.13
N GLU A 242 -41.97 -8.65 14.31
CA GLU A 242 -42.60 -7.39 14.75
C GLU A 242 -44.13 -7.53 14.99
N SER A 243 -44.73 -8.68 14.69
CA SER A 243 -46.16 -8.95 14.89
C SER A 243 -46.53 -9.71 16.17
N THR A 244 -45.56 -9.98 17.05
CA THR A 244 -45.79 -10.60 18.37
C THR A 244 -45.07 -9.87 19.49
N GLU A 245 -45.48 -8.63 19.78
CA GLU A 245 -45.33 -8.03 21.11
C GLU A 245 -46.67 -7.45 21.54
N THR A 246 -47.39 -8.23 22.36
CA THR A 246 -48.58 -7.79 23.10
C THR A 246 -48.24 -7.82 24.58
N GLU A 247 -48.52 -6.67 25.20
CA GLU A 247 -48.70 -6.34 26.62
C GLU A 247 -47.51 -5.79 27.44
N PRO A 248 -47.69 -4.59 28.03
CA PRO A 248 -46.70 -3.94 28.91
C PRO A 248 -46.77 -4.49 30.34
N GLU A 249 -45.61 -4.61 30.98
CA GLU A 249 -45.52 -4.89 32.43
C GLU A 249 -46.08 -3.71 33.25
N PRO A 250 -46.84 -3.96 34.34
CA PRO A 250 -47.27 -2.93 35.26
C PRO A 250 -46.16 -2.57 36.27
N GLU A 251 -45.92 -1.28 36.47
CA GLU A 251 -45.12 -0.74 37.58
C GLU A 251 -45.74 -1.12 38.95
N PRO A 252 -44.94 -1.44 39.98
CA PRO A 252 -45.39 -1.34 41.35
C PRO A 252 -44.96 0.00 41.99
N GLU A 253 -45.97 0.69 42.51
CA GLU A 253 -45.91 1.92 43.28
C GLU A 253 -45.11 1.80 44.60
N LEU A 254 -44.62 2.96 45.03
CA LEU A 254 -43.91 3.24 46.28
C LEU A 254 -44.77 3.02 47.53
N ASP A 255 -44.15 2.51 48.61
CA ASP A 255 -44.62 2.74 49.97
C ASP A 255 -43.48 3.19 50.89
N ALA A 256 -43.83 4.09 51.80
CA ALA A 256 -42.98 5.10 52.39
C ALA A 256 -42.63 4.85 53.88
N LYS A 257 -41.73 5.74 54.39
CA LYS A 257 -41.48 6.13 55.80
C LYS A 257 -40.43 5.26 56.53
N ALA A 258 -39.49 5.78 57.31
CA ALA A 258 -39.41 7.04 58.05
C ALA A 258 -37.95 7.41 58.41
N GLU A 259 -37.61 8.70 58.41
CA GLU A 259 -36.62 9.29 59.32
C GLU A 259 -37.34 9.67 60.65
N PRO A 260 -36.61 9.93 61.77
CA PRO A 260 -36.06 11.28 61.98
C PRO A 260 -34.70 11.35 62.74
N GLU A 261 -33.87 12.33 62.33
CA GLU A 261 -33.06 13.34 63.09
C GLU A 261 -32.21 12.97 64.36
N PRO A 262 -31.33 13.86 64.87
CA PRO A 262 -30.28 14.70 64.26
C PRO A 262 -28.90 14.64 65.00
N GLU A 263 -27.91 15.39 64.48
CA GLU A 263 -26.55 15.79 64.98
C GLU A 263 -26.39 16.06 66.51
N PRO A 264 -25.18 16.14 67.15
CA PRO A 264 -24.01 16.93 66.69
C PRO A 264 -22.55 16.61 67.17
N GLU A 265 -21.62 17.30 66.50
CA GLU A 265 -20.39 17.99 66.99
C GLU A 265 -19.07 17.29 67.42
N SER A 266 -17.99 17.89 66.88
CA SER A 266 -16.68 18.19 67.50
C SER A 266 -15.60 17.07 67.47
N LYS A 267 -14.29 17.30 67.28
CA LYS A 267 -13.41 18.50 67.28
C LYS A 267 -11.98 18.04 66.90
N THR A 268 -11.18 18.95 66.29
CA THR A 268 -9.69 19.13 66.46
C THR A 268 -8.74 17.98 66.03
N ASP A 269 -7.54 18.19 65.46
CA ASP A 269 -6.57 19.29 65.57
C ASP A 269 -5.45 19.19 64.49
N SER A 270 -4.83 20.35 64.19
CA SER A 270 -3.40 20.65 63.82
C SER A 270 -2.70 19.89 62.66
N GLU A 271 -2.19 20.59 61.63
CA GLU A 271 -0.77 21.07 61.44
C GLU A 271 0.26 19.92 61.33
N GLU A 272 1.28 19.87 60.48
CA GLU A 272 2.06 20.87 59.75
C GLU A 272 2.89 20.17 58.65
N LYS A 273 3.48 20.97 57.75
CA LYS A 273 4.40 20.60 56.65
C LYS A 273 5.73 20.00 57.13
N SER A 274 6.38 19.16 56.30
CA SER A 274 7.70 19.48 55.70
C SER A 274 8.32 18.33 54.87
N GLU A 275 8.79 18.70 53.67
CA GLU A 275 9.93 18.21 52.85
C GLU A 275 10.03 16.75 52.35
N PRO A 276 10.51 16.57 51.10
CA PRO A 276 11.38 15.47 50.74
C PRO A 276 12.82 15.94 50.49
N GLU A 277 13.76 15.20 51.10
CA GLU A 277 15.20 15.31 50.92
C GLU A 277 15.66 14.95 49.49
N THR A 278 16.69 15.67 49.01
CA THR A 278 17.63 15.20 47.96
C THR A 278 18.95 14.82 48.64
N PRO A 279 19.68 13.83 48.11
CA PRO A 279 21.07 14.11 47.66
C PRO A 279 21.57 13.13 46.54
N PRO A 280 22.84 13.20 46.08
CA PRO A 280 23.65 14.34 45.67
C PRO A 280 24.34 14.16 44.28
N GLU A 281 25.00 15.23 43.81
CA GLU A 281 25.96 15.25 42.69
C GLU A 281 27.26 14.47 42.98
N GLU A 282 27.90 13.93 41.92
CA GLU A 282 29.37 13.91 41.80
C GLU A 282 29.81 14.44 40.43
N LYS A 283 30.85 15.26 40.47
CA LYS A 283 31.52 15.99 39.38
C LYS A 283 32.77 15.26 38.89
N GLU A 284 33.36 15.84 37.83
CA GLU A 284 34.73 15.72 37.31
C GLU A 284 34.87 14.82 36.07
N THR A 285 35.58 15.19 34.99
CA THR A 285 36.51 16.29 34.71
C THR A 285 36.72 16.43 33.18
N ALA A 286 37.27 17.58 32.78
CA ALA A 286 37.55 18.05 31.43
C ALA A 286 38.63 17.27 30.66
N VAL A 287 38.57 17.32 29.32
CA VAL A 287 39.77 17.44 28.46
C VAL A 287 39.47 18.34 27.25
N GLU A 288 40.20 19.44 27.18
CA GLU A 288 40.37 20.36 26.06
C GLU A 288 41.59 19.91 25.24
N VAL A 289 41.50 19.82 23.91
CA VAL A 289 42.66 19.87 23.00
C VAL A 289 42.33 20.72 21.78
N VAL A 290 43.10 21.80 21.65
CA VAL A 290 43.21 22.74 20.54
C VAL A 290 44.35 22.32 19.61
N ALA A 291 44.20 22.46 18.29
CA ALA A 291 45.26 22.85 17.32
C ALA A 291 44.67 23.01 15.90
N LYS A 292 44.60 24.25 15.36
CA LYS A 292 45.47 24.86 14.32
C LYS A 292 45.35 24.20 12.93
N LYS A 293 44.73 24.83 11.92
CA LYS A 293 45.18 25.96 11.06
C LYS A 293 46.33 25.55 10.13
N ASP A 294 46.06 25.45 8.83
CA ASP A 294 47.00 25.77 7.75
C ASP A 294 46.26 26.17 6.46
N GLU A 295 46.72 27.30 5.91
CA GLU A 295 46.50 27.82 4.56
C GLU A 295 47.37 27.04 3.55
N GLU A 296 46.93 26.88 2.29
CA GLU A 296 47.76 27.24 1.12
C GLU A 296 47.00 27.15 -0.23
N LYS A 297 47.07 28.29 -0.97
CA LYS A 297 47.33 28.52 -2.41
C LYS A 297 46.65 27.63 -3.48
N GLU A 298 45.88 28.22 -4.40
CA GLU A 298 46.33 28.84 -5.67
C GLU A 298 47.18 27.93 -6.56
N GLU A 299 46.58 27.44 -7.66
CA GLU A 299 47.10 27.62 -9.03
C GLU A 299 46.00 27.25 -10.07
N PRO A 300 45.74 28.10 -11.08
CA PRO A 300 45.02 27.74 -12.30
C PRO A 300 46.02 27.49 -13.44
N THR A 301 45.88 26.38 -14.18
CA THR A 301 46.66 26.18 -15.41
C THR A 301 45.81 25.70 -16.58
N GLU A 302 45.83 26.56 -17.59
CA GLU A 302 45.90 26.31 -19.04
C GLU A 302 44.67 25.83 -19.82
N GLU A 303 44.17 26.79 -20.58
CA GLU A 303 43.74 26.67 -21.98
C GLU A 303 44.57 25.63 -22.77
N VAL A 304 43.89 24.74 -23.49
CA VAL A 304 44.29 24.40 -24.86
C VAL A 304 43.02 24.38 -25.71
N SER A 305 42.79 25.51 -26.37
CA SER A 305 42.15 25.52 -27.68
C SER A 305 43.16 24.99 -28.70
N GLU A 306 42.79 24.04 -29.55
CA GLU A 306 42.96 24.14 -31.01
C GLU A 306 42.46 22.88 -31.72
N LYS A 307 41.57 23.15 -32.70
CA LYS A 307 41.32 22.43 -33.97
C LYS A 307 40.71 21.04 -33.95
#